data_AF-A0A544SQP9-F1
#
_entry.id   AF-A0A544SQP9-F1
#
_cell.length_a   1.000
_cell.length_b   1.000
_cell.length_c   1.000
_cell.angle_alpha   90.00
_cell.angle_beta   90.00
_cell.angle_gamma   90.00
#
_symmetry.space_group_name_H-M   'P 1'
#
loop_
_entity.id
_entity.type
_entity.pdbx_description
1 polymer ?
#
loop_
_entity_poly.entity_id
_entity_poly.type
_entity_poly.pdbx_seq_one_letter_code
_entity_poly.pdbx_strand_id
1 'polypeptide(L)'
;MNYENNNDRSLNAESPEIYAARLSLIGTALSTLGDGLQTIAAGIVLQGLENPNTQGSQNQNNQSSQLELMQKQIDQLTRKIDRMERKNG
;
A
#
# COMPACT_ATOMS: atom_id res chain seq x y z
N MET A 1 12.44 55.40 21.15
CA MET A 1 11.40 54.98 20.18
C MET A 1 11.78 53.57 19.75
N ASN A 2 11.19 52.55 20.37
CA ASN A 2 11.49 51.14 20.09
C ASN A 2 10.77 50.70 18.83
N TYR A 3 11.49 50.08 17.91
CA TYR A 3 10.95 49.41 16.74
C TYR A 3 11.22 47.92 16.87
N GLU A 4 10.30 47.16 17.46
CA GLU A 4 10.31 45.71 17.35
C GLU A 4 8.91 45.26 16.92
N ASN A 5 8.81 45.07 15.60
CA ASN A 5 7.67 44.53 14.90
C ASN A 5 7.75 42.99 14.98
N ASN A 6 7.12 42.41 16.00
CA ASN A 6 7.01 40.96 16.16
C ASN A 6 5.97 40.40 15.20
N ASN A 7 6.34 40.27 13.92
CA ASN A 7 5.64 39.38 13.00
C ASN A 7 6.21 37.97 13.15
N ASP A 8 5.93 37.33 14.27
CA ASP A 8 6.05 35.87 14.42
C ASP A 8 4.90 35.20 13.67
N ARG A 9 4.89 35.34 12.34
CA ARG A 9 4.26 34.36 11.47
C ARG A 9 5.21 33.17 11.40
N SER A 10 5.24 32.39 12.47
CA SER A 10 5.60 30.98 12.40
C SER A 10 4.55 30.30 11.53
N LEU A 11 4.71 30.45 10.22
CA LEU A 11 4.17 29.53 9.24
C LEU A 11 4.67 28.17 9.71
N ASN A 12 3.72 27.33 10.11
CA ASN A 12 3.92 25.97 10.58
C ASN A 12 4.48 25.13 9.42
N ALA A 13 5.71 25.38 9.02
CA ALA A 13 6.45 24.55 8.11
C ALA A 13 6.85 23.30 8.90
N GLU A 14 6.29 22.15 8.51
CA GLU A 14 6.74 20.86 9.06
C GLU A 14 8.26 20.78 8.96
N SER A 15 8.90 20.30 10.03
CA SER A 15 10.35 20.13 10.02
C SER A 15 10.72 19.12 8.93
N PRO A 16 11.89 19.26 8.28
CA PRO A 16 12.36 18.33 7.26
C PRO A 16 12.33 16.86 7.72
N GLU A 17 12.52 16.61 9.01
CA GLU A 17 12.50 15.29 9.63
C GLU A 17 11.09 14.67 9.62
N ILE A 18 10.05 15.46 9.90
CA ILE A 18 8.65 15.00 9.83
C ILE A 18 8.29 14.66 8.38
N TYR A 19 8.71 15.51 7.43
CA TYR A 19 8.50 15.25 6.01
C TYR A 19 9.19 13.95 5.55
N ALA A 20 10.47 13.77 5.94
CA ALA A 20 11.22 12.55 5.63
C ALA A 20 10.58 11.29 6.24
N ALA A 21 10.10 11.38 7.48
CA ALA A 21 9.41 10.28 8.15
C ALA A 21 8.10 9.89 7.43
N ARG A 22 7.30 10.87 7.00
CA ARG A 22 6.08 10.65 6.20
C ARG A 22 6.41 9.99 4.86
N LEU A 23 7.44 10.49 4.16
CA LEU A 23 7.86 9.91 2.88
C LEU A 23 8.35 8.46 3.06
N SER A 24 9.11 8.18 4.12
CA SER A 24 9.56 6.83 4.46
C SER A 24 8.41 5.88 4.75
N LEU A 25 7.38 6.35 5.48
CA LEU A 25 6.16 5.57 5.74
C LEU A 25 5.43 5.19 4.43
N ILE A 26 5.27 6.15 3.51
CA ILE A 26 4.65 5.91 2.21
C ILE A 26 5.49 4.93 1.39
N GLY A 27 6.81 5.12 1.31
CA GLY A 27 7.72 4.23 0.60
C GLY A 27 7.68 2.80 1.14
N THR A 28 7.65 2.65 2.46
CA THR A 28 7.53 1.34 3.14
C THR A 28 6.21 0.66 2.79
N ALA A 29 5.09 1.40 2.82
CA ALA A 29 3.78 0.88 2.46
C ALA A 29 3.75 0.39 1.00
N LEU A 30 4.32 1.16 0.07
CA LEU A 30 4.43 0.77 -1.35
C LEU A 30 5.31 -0.48 -1.53
N SER A 31 6.44 -0.58 -0.82
CA SER A 31 7.29 -1.78 -0.84
C SER A 31 6.53 -3.01 -0.36
N THR A 32 5.81 -2.92 0.76
CA THR A 32 5.00 -4.03 1.30
C THR A 32 3.91 -4.47 0.32
N LEU A 33 3.29 -3.52 -0.40
CA LEU A 33 2.35 -3.86 -1.47
C LEU A 33 3.03 -4.60 -2.62
N GLY A 34 4.22 -4.15 -3.05
CA GLY A 34 5.04 -4.84 -4.04
C GLY A 34 5.37 -6.28 -3.64
N ASP A 35 5.79 -6.48 -2.39
CA ASP A 35 6.10 -7.80 -1.82
C ASP A 35 4.84 -8.71 -1.78
N GLY A 36 3.68 -8.14 -1.45
CA GLY A 36 2.40 -8.83 -1.47
C GLY A 36 2.02 -9.32 -2.88
N LEU A 37 2.17 -8.46 -3.89
CA LEU A 37 1.93 -8.82 -5.29
C LEU A 37 2.91 -9.90 -5.79
N GLN A 38 4.19 -9.81 -5.42
CA GLN A 38 5.18 -10.83 -5.73
C GLN A 38 4.85 -12.18 -5.07
N THR A 39 4.39 -12.16 -3.83
CA THR A 39 3.95 -13.37 -3.11
C THR A 39 2.79 -14.06 -3.83
N ILE A 40 1.80 -13.27 -4.28
CA ILE A 40 0.68 -13.76 -5.09
C ILE A 40 1.16 -14.40 -6.39
N ALA A 41 2.05 -13.72 -7.12
CA ALA A 41 2.60 -14.23 -8.37
C ALA A 41 3.36 -15.53 -8.17
N ALA A 42 4.19 -15.62 -7.11
CA ALA A 42 4.89 -16.83 -6.74
C ALA A 42 3.92 -17.99 -6.43
N GLY A 43 2.82 -17.71 -5.72
CA GLY A 43 1.76 -18.69 -5.45
C GLY A 43 1.04 -19.19 -6.71
N ILE A 44 0.81 -18.33 -7.71
CA ILE A 44 0.23 -18.73 -9.00
C ILE A 44 1.22 -19.61 -9.79
N VAL A 45 2.49 -19.21 -9.85
CA VAL A 45 3.56 -19.99 -10.50
C VAL A 45 3.69 -21.36 -9.85
N LEU A 46 3.71 -21.41 -8.51
CA LEU A 46 3.80 -22.66 -7.75
C LEU A 46 2.60 -23.58 -8.04
N GLN A 47 1.38 -23.07 -8.00
CA GLN A 47 0.18 -23.84 -8.37
C GLN A 47 0.23 -24.40 -9.80
N GLY A 48 0.78 -23.63 -10.75
CA GLY A 48 0.95 -24.07 -12.13
C GLY A 48 2.00 -25.18 -12.30
N LEU A 49 3.07 -25.14 -11.49
CA LEU A 49 4.10 -26.18 -11.48
C LEU A 49 3.66 -27.46 -10.76
N GLU A 50 2.85 -27.36 -9.70
CA GLU A 50 2.35 -28.49 -8.92
C GLU A 50 1.23 -29.26 -9.64
N ASN A 51 0.41 -28.59 -10.45
CA ASN A 51 -0.71 -29.19 -11.17
C ASN A 51 -0.60 -29.05 -12.71
N PRO A 52 0.41 -29.66 -13.37
CA PRO A 52 0.63 -29.49 -14.80
C PRO A 52 -0.47 -30.12 -15.69
N ASN A 53 -1.36 -30.96 -15.15
CA ASN A 53 -2.33 -31.77 -15.90
C ASN A 53 -3.81 -31.35 -15.75
N THR A 54 -4.16 -30.28 -15.04
CA THR A 54 -5.56 -29.87 -14.88
C THR A 54 -6.02 -28.90 -15.97
N GLN A 55 -6.03 -29.37 -17.22
CA GLN A 55 -6.77 -28.73 -18.30
C GLN A 55 -8.23 -29.20 -18.22
N GLY A 56 -9.12 -28.33 -17.76
CA GLY A 56 -10.57 -28.55 -17.91
C GLY A 56 -11.37 -28.30 -16.63
N SER A 57 -11.88 -27.09 -16.49
CA SER A 57 -13.12 -26.77 -15.76
C SER A 57 -13.09 -26.72 -14.22
N GLN A 58 -12.32 -27.54 -13.49
CA GLN A 58 -12.41 -27.55 -12.01
C GLN A 58 -11.46 -26.53 -11.33
N ASN A 59 -10.30 -26.24 -11.93
CA ASN A 59 -9.32 -25.29 -11.36
C ASN A 59 -9.69 -23.81 -11.56
N GLN A 60 -10.53 -23.52 -12.57
CA GLN A 60 -10.96 -22.16 -12.89
C GLN A 60 -11.79 -21.52 -11.76
N ASN A 61 -12.59 -22.32 -11.04
CA ASN A 61 -13.46 -21.84 -9.96
C ASN A 61 -12.70 -21.58 -8.65
N ASN A 62 -11.59 -22.30 -8.43
CA ASN A 62 -10.70 -22.06 -7.30
C ASN A 62 -9.77 -20.86 -7.56
N GLN A 63 -9.29 -20.70 -8.80
CA GLN A 63 -8.55 -19.50 -9.20
C GLN A 63 -9.40 -18.23 -9.14
N SER A 64 -10.66 -18.26 -9.60
CA SER A 64 -11.56 -17.11 -9.50
C SER A 64 -11.83 -16.72 -8.05
N SER A 65 -12.03 -17.69 -7.17
CA SER A 65 -12.23 -17.47 -5.74
C SER A 65 -10.99 -16.90 -5.04
N GLN A 66 -9.79 -17.36 -5.41
CA GLN A 66 -8.53 -16.77 -4.94
C GLN A 66 -8.34 -15.34 -5.46
N LEU A 67 -8.64 -15.08 -6.73
CA LEU A 67 -8.59 -13.74 -7.31
C LEU A 67 -9.56 -12.78 -6.60
N GLU A 68 -10.76 -13.24 -6.24
CA GLU A 68 -11.73 -12.44 -5.49
C GLU A 68 -11.25 -12.14 -4.06
N LEU A 69 -10.66 -13.12 -3.37
CA LEU A 69 -10.06 -12.91 -2.04
C LEU A 69 -8.89 -11.93 -2.09
N MET A 70 -8.09 -11.98 -3.15
CA MET A 70 -6.98 -11.05 -3.35
C MET A 70 -7.50 -9.64 -3.65
N GLN A 71 -8.54 -9.50 -4.49
CA GLN A 71 -9.18 -8.22 -4.74
C GLN A 71 -9.71 -7.60 -3.44
N LYS A 72 -10.35 -8.39 -2.58
CA LYS A 72 -10.82 -7.91 -1.26
C LYS A 72 -9.68 -7.45 -0.36
N GLN A 73 -8.54 -8.15 -0.37
CA GLN A 73 -7.37 -7.75 0.42
C GLN A 73 -6.75 -6.45 -0.12
N ILE A 74 -6.64 -6.31 -1.44
CA ILE A 74 -6.22 -5.07 -2.10
C ILE A 74 -7.15 -3.92 -1.71
N ASP A 75 -8.47 -4.11 -1.80
CA ASP A 75 -9.46 -3.09 -1.43
C ASP A 75 -9.33 -2.65 0.03
N GLN A 76 -9.11 -3.61 0.95
CA GLN A 76 -8.90 -3.30 2.36
C GLN A 76 -7.62 -2.50 2.61
N LEU A 77 -6.54 -2.81 1.88
CA LEU A 77 -5.28 -2.10 1.95
C LEU A 77 -5.41 -0.69 1.39
N THR A 78 -6.01 -0.52 0.21
CA THR A 78 -6.31 0.80 -0.38
C THR A 78 -7.10 1.67 0.59
N ARG A 79 -8.16 1.13 1.21
CA ARG A 79 -8.94 1.86 2.23
C ARG A 79 -8.12 2.25 3.45
N LYS A 80 -7.11 1.46 3.85
CA LYS A 80 -6.21 1.84 4.96
C LYS A 80 -5.30 2.99 4.53
N ILE A 81 -4.76 2.96 3.31
CA ILE A 81 -3.94 4.03 2.76
C ILE A 81 -4.74 5.33 2.65
N ASP A 82 -5.92 5.31 2.03
CA ASP A 82 -6.80 6.49 1.92
C ASP A 82 -7.09 7.12 3.29
N ARG A 83 -7.30 6.29 4.32
CA ARG A 83 -7.53 6.77 5.69
C ARG A 83 -6.28 7.39 6.31
N MET A 84 -5.11 6.83 6.04
CA MET A 84 -3.85 7.41 6.51
C MET A 84 -3.60 8.75 5.81
N GLU A 85 -3.82 8.85 4.50
CA GLU A 85 -3.69 10.11 3.74
C GLU A 85 -4.64 11.18 4.29
N ARG A 86 -5.92 10.85 4.50
CA ARG A 86 -6.92 11.80 5.03
C ARG A 86 -6.68 12.21 6.49
N LYS A 87 -6.06 11.35 7.30
CA LYS A 87 -5.73 11.67 8.70
C LYS A 87 -4.50 12.57 8.80
N ASN A 88 -3.69 12.61 7.74
CA ASN A 88 -2.39 13.27 7.70
C ASN A 88 -2.38 14.58 6.89
N GLY A 89 -3.49 14.93 6.24
CA GLY A 89 -3.70 16.19 5.52
C GLY A 89 -4.63 17.16 6.24
#